data_AF-A0A4R5EFT2-F1
#
_entry.id   AF-A0A4R5EFT2-F1
#
_cell.length_a   1.000
_cell.length_b   1.000
_cell.length_c   1.000
_cell.angle_alpha   90.00
_cell.angle_beta   90.00
_cell.angle_gamma   90.00
#
_symmetry.space_group_name_H-M   'P 1'
#
loop_
_entity.id
_entity.type
_entity.pdbx_description
1 polymer ?
#
loop_
_entity_poly.entity_id
_entity_poly.type
_entity_poly.pdbx_seq_one_letter_code
_entity_poly.pdbx_strand_id
1 'polypeptide(L)'
;MRKAMFDKNWRAIVIRSYTAWAFYALAAITLAPDIIYMVSGRDTNPTIWAMLQIWVIALGVIGRLVLQPREGALRRRLIIGVVFFGTFILAAQAMAQTTERATMQVLVPLVVKWEGEHRCVDAPDLHCAYRDIVGNPTLCFGETDGVSMGDRATDAECLRLLKHRLARDFRAGLHRYFSQSTRTNRLTPHRDAAYVSLAYNVGIQGTGRSTATRRLNGGDIAGGCAALGWWNKAGGRVVRGLVNRRAQETALCLQGL
;
A
#
# COMPACT_ATOMS: atom_id res chain seq x y z
N MET A 1 59.71 5.88 19.47
CA MET A 1 58.84 7.05 19.23
C MET A 1 57.43 6.56 18.92
N ARG A 2 56.44 6.77 19.80
CA ARG A 2 55.03 6.50 19.46
C ARG A 2 54.58 7.58 18.46
N LYS A 3 54.36 7.21 17.20
CA LYS A 3 53.61 8.07 16.26
C LYS A 3 52.26 8.36 16.92
N ALA A 4 51.90 9.64 17.03
CA ALA A 4 50.58 10.02 17.52
C ALA A 4 49.53 9.33 16.63
N MET A 5 48.69 8.50 17.23
CA MET A 5 47.69 7.68 16.53
C MET A 5 46.57 8.54 15.90
N PHE A 6 46.47 9.81 16.30
CA PHE A 6 45.42 10.73 15.87
C PHE A 6 46.01 12.02 15.30
N ASP A 7 45.38 12.50 14.23
CA ASP A 7 45.62 13.83 13.66
C ASP A 7 45.41 14.91 14.74
N LYS A 8 46.28 15.92 14.82
CA LYS A 8 46.15 17.05 15.77
C LYS A 8 44.80 17.78 15.64
N ASN A 9 44.15 17.73 14.48
CA ASN A 9 42.87 18.37 14.18
C ASN A 9 41.65 17.46 14.32
N TRP A 10 41.77 16.26 14.89
CA TRP A 10 40.68 15.29 15.00
C TRP A 10 39.39 15.88 15.59
N ARG A 11 39.50 16.75 16.61
CA ARG A 11 38.33 17.42 17.24
C ARG A 11 37.55 18.28 16.25
N ALA A 12 38.25 19.00 15.38
CA ALA A 12 37.61 19.84 14.36
C ALA A 12 36.93 18.96 13.30
N ILE A 13 37.53 17.84 12.93
CA ILE A 13 36.97 16.89 11.96
C ILE A 13 35.67 16.27 12.49
N VAL A 14 35.68 15.78 13.72
CA VAL A 14 34.52 15.19 14.42
C VAL A 14 33.35 16.18 14.48
N ILE A 15 33.62 17.45 14.78
CA ILE A 15 32.56 18.45 15.00
C ILE A 15 32.07 19.09 13.70
N ARG A 16 32.93 19.22 12.68
CA ARG A 16 32.62 20.06 11.50
C ARG A 16 32.53 19.29 10.18
N SER A 17 33.07 18.08 10.10
CA SER A 17 33.06 17.34 8.85
C SER A 17 31.66 16.80 8.56
N TYR A 18 31.16 17.04 7.34
CA TYR A 18 29.90 16.44 6.88
C TYR A 18 29.97 14.91 6.90
N THR A 19 31.16 14.31 6.80
CA THR A 19 31.32 12.87 6.94
C THR A 19 31.06 12.37 8.35
N ALA A 20 31.55 13.10 9.36
CA ALA A 20 31.29 12.75 10.76
C ALA A 20 29.79 12.89 11.08
N TRP A 21 29.17 13.98 10.62
CA TRP A 21 27.72 14.17 10.74
C TRP A 21 26.89 13.15 9.97
N ALA A 22 27.34 12.69 8.81
CA ALA A 22 26.69 11.59 8.09
C ALA A 22 26.76 10.29 8.89
N PHE A 23 27.90 9.98 9.53
CA PHE A 23 27.98 8.81 10.41
C PHE A 23 27.07 8.94 11.65
N TYR A 24 26.97 10.13 12.25
CA TYR A 24 26.04 10.36 13.37
C TYR A 24 24.58 10.22 12.94
N ALA A 25 24.21 10.79 11.80
CA ALA A 25 22.88 10.65 11.24
C ALA A 25 22.57 9.18 10.93
N LEU A 26 23.53 8.44 10.37
CA LEU A 26 23.37 7.02 10.07
C LEU A 26 23.13 6.21 11.35
N ALA A 27 23.95 6.43 12.39
CA ALA A 27 23.78 5.77 13.68
C ALA A 27 22.41 6.08 14.30
N ALA A 28 21.97 7.34 14.26
CA ALA A 28 20.67 7.75 14.76
C ALA A 28 19.52 7.08 13.99
N ILE A 29 19.58 7.05 12.65
CA ILE A 29 18.58 6.42 11.78
C ILE A 29 18.52 4.90 12.01
N THR A 30 19.67 4.26 12.24
CA THR A 30 19.72 2.82 12.55
C THR A 30 19.05 2.47 13.88
N LEU A 31 19.24 3.30 14.91
CA LEU A 31 18.73 3.03 16.26
C LEU A 31 17.29 3.54 16.49
N ALA A 32 16.85 4.53 15.70
CA ALA A 32 15.55 5.15 15.86
C ALA A 32 14.34 4.21 15.76
N PRO A 33 14.26 3.22 14.84
CA PRO A 33 13.12 2.29 14.80
C PRO A 33 12.93 1.55 16.13
N ASP A 34 14.03 1.03 16.70
CA ASP A 34 14.00 0.29 17.96
C ASP A 34 13.61 1.20 19.14
N ILE A 35 14.13 2.42 19.17
CA ILE A 35 13.76 3.41 20.20
C ILE A 35 12.28 3.77 20.11
N ILE A 36 11.77 4.00 18.90
CA ILE A 36 10.34 4.32 18.68
C ILE A 36 9.47 3.14 19.11
N TYR A 37 9.89 1.92 18.80
CA TYR A 37 9.20 0.71 19.25
C TYR A 37 9.19 0.62 20.78
N MET A 38 10.34 0.79 21.44
CA MET A 38 10.43 0.72 22.92
C MET A 38 9.58 1.77 23.62
N VAL A 39 9.49 2.99 23.07
CA VAL A 39 8.76 4.10 23.71
C VAL A 39 7.26 4.06 23.41
N SER A 40 6.87 3.62 22.22
CA SER A 40 5.48 3.76 21.74
C SER A 40 4.78 2.45 21.41
N GLY A 41 5.50 1.32 21.44
CA GLY A 41 5.00 0.01 20.99
C GLY A 41 4.69 -0.04 19.49
N ARG A 42 5.18 0.93 18.70
CA ARG A 42 4.89 1.04 17.27
C ARG A 42 6.07 0.57 16.44
N ASP A 43 5.85 -0.49 15.68
CA ASP A 43 6.73 -0.84 14.58
C ASP A 43 6.64 0.21 13.48
N THR A 44 7.81 0.66 13.04
CA THR A 44 7.96 1.62 11.96
C THR A 44 8.45 0.91 10.71
N ASN A 45 8.09 1.43 9.53
CA ASN A 45 8.34 0.72 8.28
C ASN A 45 9.85 0.54 8.02
N PRO A 46 10.39 -0.69 7.99
CA PRO A 46 11.82 -0.95 7.88
C PRO A 46 12.41 -0.46 6.55
N THR A 47 11.61 -0.43 5.47
CA THR A 47 12.05 0.06 4.18
C THR A 47 12.31 1.57 4.21
N ILE A 48 11.53 2.35 4.98
CA ILE A 48 11.78 3.79 5.13
C ILE A 48 13.16 4.02 5.78
N TRP A 49 13.47 3.27 6.83
CA TRP A 49 14.75 3.35 7.53
C TRP A 49 15.92 2.94 6.64
N ALA A 50 15.79 1.83 5.92
CA ALA A 50 16.81 1.39 4.96
C ALA A 50 17.09 2.46 3.88
N MET A 51 16.04 3.12 3.37
CA MET A 51 16.21 4.20 2.38
C MET A 51 16.87 5.43 2.99
N LEU A 52 16.47 5.85 4.19
CA LEU A 52 17.11 6.95 4.92
C LEU A 52 18.60 6.66 5.15
N GLN A 53 18.97 5.43 5.49
CA GLN A 53 20.38 5.01 5.62
C GLN A 53 21.12 5.13 4.29
N ILE A 54 20.57 4.59 3.19
CA ILE A 54 21.17 4.68 1.86
C ILE A 54 21.41 6.15 1.45
N TRP A 55 20.44 7.03 1.72
CA TRP A 55 20.55 8.45 1.43
C TRP A 55 21.63 9.15 2.24
N VAL A 56 21.73 8.87 3.54
CA VAL A 56 22.77 9.44 4.39
C VAL A 56 24.16 8.96 3.96
N ILE A 57 24.29 7.70 3.54
CA ILE A 57 25.54 7.17 2.96
C ILE A 57 25.88 7.95 1.68
N ALA A 58 24.93 8.12 0.75
CA ALA A 58 25.15 8.86 -0.49
C ALA A 58 25.57 10.32 -0.24
N LEU A 59 24.90 11.02 0.68
CA LEU A 59 25.26 12.39 1.07
C LEU A 59 26.63 12.45 1.74
N GLY A 60 26.99 11.45 2.55
CA GLY A 60 28.31 11.32 3.15
C GLY A 60 29.43 11.17 2.11
N VAL A 61 29.20 10.40 1.05
CA VAL A 61 30.13 10.23 -0.07
C VAL A 61 30.26 11.53 -0.87
N ILE A 62 29.14 12.15 -1.26
CA ILE A 62 29.15 13.44 -2.00
C ILE A 62 29.86 14.52 -1.16
N GLY A 63 29.61 14.55 0.15
CA GLY A 63 30.25 15.47 1.09
C GLY A 63 31.77 15.34 1.14
N ARG A 64 32.35 14.19 0.77
CA ARG A 64 33.82 14.02 0.63
C ARG A 64 34.37 14.57 -0.68
N LEU A 65 33.55 14.63 -1.73
CA LEU A 65 33.98 15.00 -3.08
C LEU A 65 33.80 16.50 -3.37
N VAL A 66 33.01 17.21 -2.57
CA VAL A 66 32.68 18.62 -2.77
C VAL A 66 33.44 19.52 -1.81
N LEU A 67 34.12 20.54 -2.33
CA LEU A 67 34.74 21.61 -1.54
C LEU A 67 33.65 22.42 -0.80
N GLN A 68 33.85 22.67 0.50
CA GLN A 68 32.85 23.28 1.37
C GLN A 68 33.28 24.66 1.88
N PRO A 69 33.26 25.70 1.03
CA PRO A 69 33.59 27.06 1.45
C PRO A 69 32.54 27.63 2.42
N ARG A 70 32.91 28.55 3.30
CA ARG A 70 31.94 29.17 4.23
C ARG A 70 30.87 29.99 3.50
N GLU A 71 31.24 30.61 2.40
CA GLU A 71 30.32 31.36 1.55
C GLU A 71 29.32 30.43 0.85
N GLY A 72 28.06 30.85 0.78
CA GLY A 72 26.99 30.08 0.15
C GLY A 72 26.55 28.81 0.90
N ALA A 73 26.98 28.62 2.16
CA ALA A 73 26.64 27.43 2.95
C ALA A 73 25.12 27.26 3.15
N LEU A 74 24.37 28.36 3.35
CA LEU A 74 22.92 28.32 3.48
C LEU A 74 22.24 27.82 2.20
N ARG A 75 22.67 28.32 1.03
CA ARG A 75 22.14 27.94 -0.28
C ARG A 75 22.40 26.46 -0.57
N ARG A 76 23.61 25.94 -0.28
CA ARG A 76 23.91 24.51 -0.44
C ARG A 76 23.09 23.63 0.50
N ARG A 77 22.90 24.05 1.76
CA ARG A 77 22.04 23.33 2.71
C ARG A 77 20.58 23.28 2.24
N LEU A 78 20.06 24.38 1.69
CA LEU A 78 18.72 24.42 1.09
C LEU A 78 18.61 23.48 -0.11
N ILE A 79 19.57 23.48 -1.03
CA ILE A 79 19.58 22.58 -2.19
C ILE A 79 19.61 21.12 -1.74
N ILE A 80 20.50 20.77 -0.80
CA ILE A 80 20.57 19.41 -0.25
C ILE A 80 19.25 19.03 0.44
N GLY A 81 18.66 19.94 1.21
CA GLY A 81 17.35 19.74 1.84
C GLY A 81 16.25 19.46 0.81
N VAL A 82 16.15 20.25 -0.26
CA VAL A 82 15.17 20.06 -1.33
C VAL A 82 15.39 18.73 -2.05
N VAL A 83 16.64 18.40 -2.40
CA VAL A 83 16.97 17.13 -3.06
C VAL A 83 16.59 15.96 -2.15
N PHE A 84 16.94 16.01 -0.87
CA PHE A 84 16.63 14.97 0.10
C PHE A 84 15.12 14.80 0.32
N PHE A 85 14.37 15.88 0.48
CA PHE A 85 12.91 15.80 0.62
C PHE A 85 12.24 15.30 -0.66
N GLY A 86 12.70 15.76 -1.84
CA GLY A 86 12.20 15.30 -3.13
C GLY A 86 12.43 13.80 -3.33
N THR A 87 13.62 13.30 -3.00
CA THR A 87 13.94 11.88 -3.13
C THR A 87 13.21 11.02 -2.10
N PHE A 88 13.00 11.52 -0.88
CA PHE A 88 12.16 10.87 0.12
C PHE A 88 10.70 10.73 -0.32
N ILE A 89 10.12 11.78 -0.94
CA ILE A 89 8.75 11.71 -1.47
C ILE A 89 8.66 10.66 -2.59
N LEU A 90 9.61 10.67 -3.54
CA LEU A 90 9.65 9.70 -4.64
C LEU A 90 9.78 8.26 -4.12
N ALA A 91 10.63 8.05 -3.11
CA ALA A 91 10.80 6.79 -2.42
C ALA A 91 9.49 6.30 -1.76
N ALA A 92 8.81 7.17 -1.01
CA ALA A 92 7.55 6.84 -0.36
C ALA A 92 6.44 6.51 -1.38
N GLN A 93 6.39 7.26 -2.50
CA GLN A 93 5.46 6.97 -3.60
C GLN A 93 5.75 5.62 -4.26
N ALA A 94 7.03 5.30 -4.50
CA ALA A 94 7.43 4.01 -5.06
C ALA A 94 7.00 2.85 -4.14
N MET A 95 7.18 2.98 -2.83
CA MET A 95 6.73 1.99 -1.86
C MET A 95 5.19 1.86 -1.78
N ALA A 96 4.47 2.97 -1.80
CA ALA A 96 3.01 2.91 -1.84
C ALA A 96 2.53 2.17 -3.11
N GLN A 97 3.21 2.39 -4.24
CA GLN A 97 2.89 1.72 -5.49
C GLN A 97 3.24 0.22 -5.48
N THR A 98 4.28 -0.22 -4.73
CA THR A 98 4.55 -1.66 -4.58
C THR A 98 3.47 -2.36 -3.75
N THR A 99 2.97 -1.73 -2.69
CA THR A 99 1.86 -2.31 -1.89
C THR A 99 0.58 -2.47 -2.70
N GLU A 100 0.24 -1.48 -3.52
CA GLU A 100 -0.93 -1.56 -4.41
C GLU A 100 -0.76 -2.65 -5.46
N ARG A 101 0.41 -2.74 -6.11
CA ARG A 101 0.68 -3.80 -7.09
C ARG A 101 0.58 -5.19 -6.46
N ALA A 102 1.17 -5.40 -5.29
CA ALA A 102 1.07 -6.66 -4.56
C ALA A 102 -0.38 -6.98 -4.19
N THR A 103 -1.16 -5.98 -3.78
CA THR A 103 -2.60 -6.14 -3.48
C THR A 103 -3.36 -6.56 -4.74
N MET A 104 -3.12 -5.92 -5.88
CA MET A 104 -3.81 -6.21 -7.14
C MET A 104 -3.48 -7.59 -7.70
N GLN A 105 -2.26 -8.10 -7.48
CA GLN A 105 -1.88 -9.46 -7.88
C GLN A 105 -2.73 -10.54 -7.18
N VAL A 106 -3.16 -10.27 -5.94
CA VAL A 106 -4.01 -11.18 -5.17
C VAL A 106 -5.50 -10.89 -5.41
N LEU A 107 -5.86 -9.61 -5.43
CA LEU A 107 -7.24 -9.15 -5.50
C LEU A 107 -7.89 -9.46 -6.85
N VAL A 108 -7.20 -9.21 -7.96
CA VAL A 108 -7.79 -9.35 -9.31
C VAL A 108 -8.23 -10.78 -9.58
N PRO A 109 -7.39 -11.82 -9.41
CA PRO A 109 -7.83 -13.21 -9.61
C PRO A 109 -8.96 -13.62 -8.66
N LEU A 110 -8.95 -13.12 -7.43
CA LEU A 110 -10.02 -13.38 -6.47
C LEU A 110 -11.36 -12.81 -6.94
N VAL A 111 -11.40 -11.57 -7.40
CA VAL A 111 -12.63 -10.94 -7.89
C VAL A 111 -13.10 -11.62 -9.16
N VAL A 112 -12.21 -11.86 -10.14
CA VAL A 112 -12.53 -12.57 -11.39
C VAL A 112 -13.20 -13.93 -11.10
N LYS A 113 -12.65 -14.70 -10.17
CA LYS A 113 -13.21 -16.01 -9.77
C LYS A 113 -14.66 -15.91 -9.29
N TRP A 114 -15.00 -14.86 -8.54
CA TRP A 114 -16.30 -14.75 -7.87
C TRP A 114 -17.35 -13.98 -8.65
N GLU A 115 -16.96 -13.01 -9.47
CA GLU A 115 -17.88 -12.29 -10.36
C GLU A 115 -18.22 -13.14 -11.60
N GLY A 116 -17.28 -13.98 -12.04
CA GLY A 116 -17.47 -14.83 -13.22
C GLY A 116 -17.31 -14.06 -14.53
N GLU A 117 -17.47 -14.77 -15.64
CA GLU A 117 -17.26 -14.24 -17.00
C GLU A 117 -18.57 -14.28 -17.80
N HIS A 118 -18.83 -13.22 -18.58
CA HIS A 118 -19.97 -13.13 -19.48
C HIS A 118 -19.48 -13.11 -20.93
N ARG A 119 -19.24 -14.30 -21.48
CA ARG A 119 -18.75 -14.50 -22.85
C ARG A 119 -19.85 -14.27 -23.89
N CYS A 120 -19.48 -13.73 -25.04
CA CYS A 120 -20.37 -13.65 -26.19
C CYS A 120 -20.67 -15.05 -26.74
N VAL A 121 -21.93 -15.29 -27.14
CA VAL A 121 -22.34 -16.57 -27.73
C VAL A 121 -21.74 -16.76 -29.13
N ASP A 122 -21.62 -15.67 -29.90
CA ASP A 122 -21.12 -15.65 -31.27
C ASP A 122 -19.59 -15.46 -31.38
N ALA A 123 -18.95 -15.00 -30.30
CA ALA A 123 -17.50 -14.77 -30.22
C ALA A 123 -16.98 -15.14 -28.81
N PRO A 124 -16.74 -16.44 -28.52
CA PRO A 124 -16.41 -16.90 -27.16
C PRO A 124 -15.12 -16.31 -26.57
N ASP A 125 -14.27 -15.71 -27.39
CA ASP A 125 -13.05 -14.99 -27.00
C ASP A 125 -13.32 -13.58 -26.44
N LEU A 126 -14.54 -13.06 -26.62
CA LEU A 126 -14.96 -11.73 -26.16
C LEU A 126 -15.96 -11.81 -25.01
N HIS A 127 -15.96 -10.77 -24.18
CA HIS A 127 -17.01 -10.46 -23.21
C HIS A 127 -18.07 -9.59 -23.86
N CYS A 128 -19.33 -9.87 -23.60
CA CYS A 128 -20.46 -9.11 -24.14
C CYS A 128 -21.23 -8.39 -23.04
N ALA A 129 -21.72 -7.19 -23.35
CA ALA A 129 -22.57 -6.46 -22.44
C ALA A 129 -23.88 -7.23 -22.16
N TYR A 130 -24.26 -7.30 -20.90
CA TYR A 130 -25.48 -7.95 -20.41
C TYR A 130 -26.25 -6.97 -19.51
N ARG A 131 -27.49 -7.31 -19.18
CA ARG A 131 -28.26 -6.57 -18.18
C ARG A 131 -28.07 -7.22 -16.81
N ASP A 132 -27.68 -6.43 -15.82
CA ASP A 132 -27.65 -6.88 -14.42
C ASP A 132 -29.08 -7.15 -13.89
N ILE A 133 -29.17 -7.61 -12.65
CA ILE A 133 -30.45 -7.90 -11.99
C ILE A 133 -31.38 -6.69 -11.86
N VAL A 134 -30.84 -5.48 -11.97
CA VAL A 134 -31.57 -4.20 -11.89
C VAL A 134 -31.83 -3.59 -13.27
N GLY A 135 -31.35 -4.22 -14.34
CA GLY A 135 -31.55 -3.83 -15.74
C GLY A 135 -30.45 -2.96 -16.34
N ASN A 136 -29.37 -2.64 -15.61
CA ASN A 136 -28.29 -1.78 -16.10
C ASN A 136 -27.37 -2.53 -17.07
N PRO A 137 -26.94 -1.91 -18.18
CA PRO A 137 -25.88 -2.44 -19.02
C PRO A 137 -24.60 -2.65 -18.22
N THR A 138 -24.08 -3.87 -18.27
CA THR A 138 -22.91 -4.32 -17.52
C THR A 138 -22.00 -5.13 -18.44
N LEU A 139 -20.69 -4.95 -18.34
CA LEU A 139 -19.69 -5.63 -19.15
C LEU A 139 -18.59 -6.23 -18.25
N CYS A 140 -17.89 -7.25 -18.73
CA CYS A 140 -16.78 -7.89 -18.02
C CYS A 140 -17.21 -8.37 -16.61
N PHE A 141 -16.36 -8.08 -15.61
CA PHE A 141 -16.51 -8.51 -14.21
C PHE A 141 -17.39 -7.58 -13.37
N GLY A 142 -18.38 -6.90 -13.97
CA GLY A 142 -19.26 -5.95 -13.27
C GLY A 142 -18.99 -4.47 -13.58
N GLU A 143 -18.41 -4.16 -14.74
CA GLU A 143 -18.23 -2.78 -15.21
C GLU A 143 -19.55 -2.22 -15.71
N THR A 144 -19.85 -0.98 -15.34
CA THR A 144 -21.14 -0.32 -15.62
C THR A 144 -20.95 1.09 -16.13
N ASP A 145 -19.75 1.68 -15.93
CA ASP A 145 -19.48 3.05 -16.33
C ASP A 145 -19.31 3.13 -17.85
N GLY A 146 -20.15 3.94 -18.50
CA GLY A 146 -20.12 4.12 -19.96
C GLY A 146 -20.51 2.88 -20.78
N VAL A 147 -21.00 1.80 -20.16
CA VAL A 147 -21.37 0.57 -20.86
C VAL A 147 -22.72 0.73 -21.57
N SER A 148 -22.77 0.30 -22.82
CA SER A 148 -23.98 0.22 -23.64
C SER A 148 -24.24 -1.22 -24.08
N MET A 149 -25.52 -1.54 -24.34
CA MET A 149 -25.85 -2.84 -24.91
C MET A 149 -25.26 -2.97 -26.31
N GLY A 150 -24.54 -4.06 -26.55
CA GLY A 150 -23.79 -4.30 -27.78
C GLY A 150 -22.28 -4.13 -27.62
N ASP A 151 -21.81 -3.53 -26.52
CA ASP A 151 -20.39 -3.42 -26.24
C ASP A 151 -19.75 -4.81 -26.09
N ARG A 152 -18.52 -4.91 -26.59
CA ARG A 152 -17.68 -6.11 -26.51
C ARG A 152 -16.29 -5.73 -26.03
N ALA A 153 -15.67 -6.60 -25.24
CA ALA A 153 -14.32 -6.40 -24.75
C ALA A 153 -13.52 -7.70 -24.72
N THR A 154 -12.22 -7.59 -24.98
CA THR A 154 -11.25 -8.66 -24.79
C THR A 154 -10.94 -8.90 -23.31
N ASP A 155 -10.35 -10.05 -22.97
CA ASP A 155 -9.87 -10.33 -21.62
C ASP A 155 -8.91 -9.26 -21.09
N ALA A 156 -8.00 -8.78 -21.96
CA ALA A 156 -7.03 -7.76 -21.59
C ALA A 156 -7.72 -6.43 -21.22
N GLU A 157 -8.76 -6.04 -21.97
CA GLU A 157 -9.56 -4.85 -21.70
C GLU A 157 -10.36 -5.01 -20.41
N CYS A 158 -11.02 -6.15 -20.22
CA CYS A 158 -11.76 -6.44 -18.99
C CYS A 158 -10.89 -6.41 -17.75
N LEU A 159 -9.69 -7.01 -17.81
CA LEU A 159 -8.73 -6.97 -16.70
C LEU A 159 -8.20 -5.57 -16.45
N ARG A 160 -8.00 -4.76 -17.49
CA ARG A 160 -7.57 -3.36 -17.36
C ARG A 160 -8.66 -2.52 -16.67
N LEU A 161 -9.91 -2.65 -17.10
CA LEU A 161 -11.06 -1.97 -16.49
C LEU A 161 -11.22 -2.36 -15.04
N LEU A 162 -11.20 -3.66 -14.74
CA LEU A 162 -11.31 -4.18 -13.38
C LEU A 162 -10.18 -3.65 -12.48
N LYS A 163 -8.92 -3.72 -12.93
CA LYS A 163 -7.78 -3.18 -12.17
C LYS A 163 -7.95 -1.69 -11.87
N HIS A 164 -8.37 -0.90 -12.85
CA HIS A 164 -8.59 0.53 -12.68
C HIS A 164 -9.67 0.80 -11.64
N ARG A 165 -10.85 0.17 -11.77
CA ARG A 165 -11.99 0.34 -10.87
C ARG A 165 -11.68 -0.13 -9.45
N LEU A 166 -11.01 -1.27 -9.29
CA LEU A 166 -10.58 -1.76 -7.98
C LEU A 166 -9.62 -0.79 -7.29
N ALA A 167 -8.64 -0.24 -8.00
CA ALA A 167 -7.66 0.69 -7.44
C ALA A 167 -8.27 2.05 -7.09
N ARG A 168 -8.92 2.67 -8.08
CA ARG A 168 -9.35 4.08 -8.05
C ARG A 168 -10.62 4.29 -7.24
N ASP A 169 -11.55 3.34 -7.29
CA ASP A 169 -12.87 3.54 -6.70
C ASP A 169 -12.99 2.76 -5.39
N PHE A 170 -12.80 1.44 -5.45
CA PHE A 170 -13.07 0.56 -4.30
C PHE A 170 -11.98 0.64 -3.24
N ARG A 171 -10.72 0.45 -3.61
CA ARG A 171 -9.59 0.49 -2.67
C ARG A 171 -9.43 1.90 -2.10
N ALA A 172 -9.28 2.91 -2.95
CA ALA A 172 -9.14 4.29 -2.49
C ALA A 172 -10.37 4.73 -1.67
N GLY A 173 -11.58 4.34 -2.09
CA GLY A 173 -12.80 4.67 -1.38
C GLY A 173 -12.91 4.01 -0.01
N LEU A 174 -12.51 2.75 0.10
CA LEU A 174 -12.51 2.00 1.35
C LEU A 174 -11.43 2.47 2.32
N HIS A 175 -10.26 2.86 1.80
CA HIS A 175 -9.13 3.33 2.61
C HIS A 175 -9.46 4.56 3.46
N ARG A 176 -10.47 5.35 3.07
CA ARG A 176 -10.99 6.47 3.87
C ARG A 176 -11.62 6.03 5.20
N TYR A 177 -12.05 4.78 5.32
CA TYR A 177 -12.61 4.21 6.54
C TYR A 177 -11.55 3.57 7.46
N PHE A 178 -10.32 3.41 6.97
CA PHE A 178 -9.23 2.85 7.77
C PHE A 178 -8.47 3.95 8.51
N SER A 179 -8.24 3.71 9.80
CA SER A 179 -7.37 4.57 10.60
C SER A 179 -5.96 4.63 9.99
N GLN A 180 -5.19 5.68 10.30
CA GLN A 180 -3.81 5.76 9.84
C GLN A 180 -2.99 4.55 10.32
N SER A 181 -3.18 4.11 11.57
CA SER A 181 -2.52 2.92 12.11
C SER A 181 -2.88 1.65 11.34
N THR A 182 -4.16 1.49 10.96
CA THR A 182 -4.59 0.36 10.14
C THR A 182 -3.91 0.34 8.78
N ARG A 183 -3.91 1.48 8.09
CA ARG A 183 -3.30 1.61 6.76
C ARG A 183 -1.80 1.32 6.77
N THR A 184 -1.10 1.73 7.82
CA THR A 184 0.35 1.56 7.91
C THR A 184 0.75 0.17 8.43
N ASN A 185 0.02 -0.37 9.42
CA ASN A 185 0.53 -1.50 10.20
C ASN A 185 -0.31 -2.78 10.06
N ARG A 186 -1.53 -2.67 9.53
CA ARG A 186 -2.49 -3.78 9.56
C ARG A 186 -3.06 -4.13 8.20
N LEU A 187 -2.70 -3.45 7.12
CA LEU A 187 -3.13 -3.83 5.76
C LEU A 187 -1.96 -4.48 5.02
N THR A 188 -1.77 -5.78 5.25
CA THR A 188 -0.96 -6.61 4.34
C THR A 188 -1.65 -6.66 2.97
N PRO A 189 -0.93 -6.93 1.85
CA PRO A 189 -1.56 -7.04 0.54
C PRO A 189 -2.74 -8.02 0.49
N HIS A 190 -2.63 -9.17 1.17
CA HIS A 190 -3.70 -10.16 1.26
C HIS A 190 -4.91 -9.64 2.06
N ARG A 191 -4.66 -8.92 3.15
CA ARG A 191 -5.72 -8.34 3.98
C ARG A 191 -6.44 -7.20 3.27
N ASP A 192 -5.69 -6.31 2.63
CA ASP A 192 -6.25 -5.24 1.81
C ASP A 192 -7.10 -5.83 0.66
N ALA A 193 -6.59 -6.86 -0.03
CA ALA A 193 -7.34 -7.58 -1.06
C ALA A 193 -8.66 -8.19 -0.53
N ALA A 194 -8.65 -8.82 0.65
CA ALA A 194 -9.87 -9.40 1.24
C ALA A 194 -10.94 -8.32 1.52
N TYR A 195 -10.54 -7.20 2.13
CA TYR A 195 -11.45 -6.10 2.44
C TYR A 195 -11.97 -5.40 1.18
N VAL A 196 -11.11 -5.19 0.17
CA VAL A 196 -11.53 -4.59 -1.11
C VAL A 196 -12.43 -5.54 -1.89
N SER A 197 -12.20 -6.86 -1.86
CA SER A 197 -13.10 -7.84 -2.49
C SER A 197 -14.49 -7.85 -1.85
N LEU A 198 -14.56 -7.71 -0.51
CA LEU A 198 -15.84 -7.51 0.17
C LEU A 198 -16.50 -6.19 -0.24
N ALA A 199 -15.75 -5.09 -0.28
CA ALA A 199 -16.29 -3.79 -0.73
C ALA A 199 -16.77 -3.82 -2.18
N TYR A 200 -16.14 -4.61 -3.06
CA TYR A 200 -16.61 -4.82 -4.43
C TYR A 200 -17.98 -5.50 -4.44
N ASN A 201 -18.19 -6.49 -3.57
CA ASN A 201 -19.43 -7.25 -3.51
C ASN A 201 -20.61 -6.54 -2.79
N VAL A 202 -20.35 -5.87 -1.67
CA VAL A 202 -21.42 -5.30 -0.82
C VAL A 202 -21.39 -3.77 -0.73
N GLY A 203 -20.47 -3.13 -1.45
CA GLY A 203 -20.29 -1.68 -1.50
C GLY A 203 -19.32 -1.13 -0.46
N ILE A 204 -18.69 -0.01 -0.82
CA ILE A 204 -17.66 0.67 -0.02
C ILE A 204 -18.19 1.10 1.35
N GLN A 205 -19.40 1.68 1.41
CA GLN A 205 -19.96 2.17 2.68
C GLN A 205 -20.34 1.03 3.63
N GLY A 206 -20.92 -0.05 3.09
CA GLY A 206 -21.29 -1.24 3.86
C GLY A 206 -20.07 -1.86 4.54
N THR A 207 -19.01 -2.09 3.76
CA THR A 207 -17.74 -2.60 4.28
C THR A 207 -17.05 -1.60 5.21
N GLY A 208 -16.96 -0.34 4.82
CA GLY A 208 -16.25 0.70 5.56
C GLY A 208 -16.84 0.99 6.95
N ARG A 209 -18.17 0.91 7.09
CA ARG A 209 -18.87 1.10 8.38
C ARG A 209 -19.09 -0.20 9.14
N SER A 210 -18.68 -1.34 8.60
CA SER A 210 -18.91 -2.66 9.18
C SER A 210 -18.19 -2.89 10.50
N THR A 211 -18.65 -3.91 11.24
CA THR A 211 -17.93 -4.40 12.43
C THR A 211 -16.52 -4.88 12.08
N ALA A 212 -16.31 -5.45 10.89
CA ALA A 212 -14.99 -5.87 10.42
C ALA A 212 -14.00 -4.71 10.36
N THR A 213 -14.41 -3.57 9.78
CA THR A 213 -13.57 -2.37 9.70
C THR A 213 -13.35 -1.74 11.07
N ARG A 214 -14.38 -1.68 11.92
CA ARG A 214 -14.25 -1.16 13.29
C ARG A 214 -13.26 -1.96 14.13
N ARG A 215 -13.34 -3.30 14.10
CA ARG A 215 -12.41 -4.19 14.83
C ARG A 215 -10.98 -4.07 14.33
N LEU A 216 -10.79 -4.05 13.01
CA LEU A 216 -9.46 -3.85 12.43
C LEU A 216 -8.86 -2.49 12.81
N ASN A 217 -9.66 -1.43 12.83
CA ASN A 217 -9.24 -0.13 13.35
C ASN A 217 -8.91 -0.14 14.84
N GLY A 218 -9.65 -0.92 15.63
CA GLY A 218 -9.36 -1.17 17.05
C GLY A 218 -8.14 -2.04 17.32
N GLY A 219 -7.52 -2.63 16.30
CA GLY A 219 -6.36 -3.52 16.44
C GLY A 219 -6.72 -5.01 16.62
N ASP A 220 -8.01 -5.35 16.68
CA ASP A 220 -8.48 -6.74 16.64
C ASP A 220 -8.47 -7.23 15.19
N ILE A 221 -7.30 -7.68 14.73
CA ILE A 221 -7.11 -8.14 13.35
C ILE A 221 -7.90 -9.44 13.11
N ALA A 222 -7.77 -10.42 14.01
CA ALA A 222 -8.43 -11.71 13.87
C ALA A 222 -9.95 -11.58 13.90
N GLY A 223 -10.49 -10.83 14.87
CA GLY A 223 -11.93 -10.58 14.96
C GLY A 223 -12.46 -9.65 13.87
N GLY A 224 -11.61 -8.78 13.30
CA GLY A 224 -11.91 -8.00 12.09
C GLY A 224 -12.07 -8.91 10.86
N CYS A 225 -11.10 -9.79 10.63
CA CYS A 225 -11.15 -10.77 9.54
C CYS A 225 -12.33 -11.74 9.68
N ALA A 226 -12.57 -12.27 10.89
CA ALA A 226 -13.71 -13.16 11.13
C ALA A 226 -15.06 -12.50 10.83
N ALA A 227 -15.18 -11.19 11.06
CA ALA A 227 -16.41 -10.44 10.78
C ALA A 227 -16.67 -10.23 9.28
N LEU A 228 -15.70 -10.46 8.38
CA LEU A 228 -15.96 -10.56 6.93
C LEU A 228 -16.92 -11.71 6.64
N GLY A 229 -16.79 -12.82 7.40
CA GLY A 229 -17.66 -14.00 7.39
C GLY A 229 -19.16 -13.73 7.51
N TRP A 230 -19.54 -12.60 8.13
CA TRP A 230 -20.93 -12.28 8.44
C TRP A 230 -21.71 -11.70 7.26
N TRP A 231 -21.01 -11.26 6.20
CA TRP A 231 -21.61 -10.73 4.98
C TRP A 231 -22.03 -11.85 4.03
N ASN A 232 -22.88 -12.75 4.52
CA ASN A 232 -23.26 -13.98 3.83
C ASN A 232 -24.76 -14.08 3.48
N LYS A 233 -25.49 -12.97 3.59
CA LYS A 233 -26.93 -12.91 3.35
C LYS A 233 -27.29 -12.05 2.14
N ALA A 234 -28.28 -12.48 1.37
CA ALA A 234 -28.98 -11.68 0.37
C ALA A 234 -30.49 -11.89 0.51
N GLY A 235 -31.29 -10.83 0.37
CA GLY A 235 -32.75 -10.92 0.60
C GLY A 235 -33.13 -11.45 1.99
N GLY A 236 -32.30 -11.15 3.01
CA GLY A 236 -32.50 -11.63 4.39
C GLY A 236 -32.13 -13.09 4.65
N ARG A 237 -31.73 -13.86 3.64
CA ARG A 237 -31.41 -15.30 3.74
C ARG A 237 -29.92 -15.55 3.52
N VAL A 238 -29.37 -16.57 4.20
CA VAL A 238 -27.99 -17.00 3.98
C VAL A 238 -27.86 -17.63 2.59
N VAL A 239 -26.85 -17.20 1.83
CA VAL A 239 -26.57 -17.67 0.47
C VAL A 239 -25.27 -18.47 0.46
N ARG A 240 -25.33 -19.72 -0.01
CA ARG A 240 -24.16 -20.63 -0.03
C ARG A 240 -22.96 -20.04 -0.78
N GLY A 241 -23.20 -19.41 -1.92
CA GLY A 241 -22.14 -18.74 -2.69
C GLY A 241 -21.44 -17.65 -1.89
N LEU A 242 -22.20 -16.81 -1.17
CA LEU A 242 -21.62 -15.78 -0.31
C LEU A 242 -20.86 -16.38 0.87
N VAL A 243 -21.37 -17.46 1.50
CA VAL A 243 -20.64 -18.18 2.56
C VAL A 243 -19.26 -18.62 2.06
N ASN A 244 -19.20 -19.26 0.88
CA ASN A 244 -17.94 -19.75 0.32
C ASN A 244 -16.99 -18.59 -0.03
N ARG A 245 -17.52 -17.50 -0.61
CA ARG A 245 -16.75 -16.29 -0.89
C ARG A 245 -16.17 -15.66 0.36
N ARG A 246 -17.00 -15.49 1.40
CA ARG A 246 -16.57 -14.92 2.68
C ARG A 246 -15.56 -15.81 3.39
N ALA A 247 -15.68 -17.14 3.28
CA ALA A 247 -14.69 -18.06 3.84
C ALA A 247 -13.32 -17.87 3.17
N GLN A 248 -13.28 -17.75 1.83
CA GLN A 248 -12.03 -17.50 1.10
C GLN A 248 -11.43 -16.13 1.45
N GLU A 249 -12.24 -15.08 1.51
CA GLU A 249 -11.76 -13.74 1.90
C GLU A 249 -11.30 -13.69 3.36
N THR A 250 -12.00 -14.38 4.27
CA THR A 250 -11.59 -14.47 5.68
C THR A 250 -10.24 -15.18 5.80
N ALA A 251 -10.07 -16.31 5.11
CA ALA A 251 -8.80 -17.03 5.08
C ALA A 251 -7.67 -16.16 4.51
N LEU A 252 -7.94 -15.42 3.43
CA LEU A 252 -7.00 -14.48 2.83
C LEU A 252 -6.63 -13.34 3.80
N CYS A 253 -7.61 -12.79 4.51
CA CYS A 253 -7.44 -11.72 5.48
C CYS A 253 -6.52 -12.11 6.65
N LEU A 254 -6.62 -13.38 7.06
CA LEU A 254 -5.84 -13.97 8.15
C LEU A 254 -4.42 -14.34 7.73
N GLN A 255 -4.04 -14.25 6.46
CA GLN A 255 -2.67 -14.55 6.04
C GLN A 255 -1.68 -13.51 6.60
N GLY A 256 -0.59 -14.00 7.18
CA GLY A 256 0.43 -13.16 7.82
C GLY A 256 -0.04 -12.56 9.15
N LEU A 257 -0.96 -13.23 9.84
CA LEU A 257 -1.37 -12.97 11.21
C LEU A 257 -0.65 -13.94 12.15
#